data_AF-A0A6P4EP23-F1
#
_entry.id   AF-A0A6P4EP23-F1
#
_cell.length_a   1.000
_cell.length_b   1.000
_cell.length_c   1.000
_cell.angle_alpha   90.00
_cell.angle_beta   90.00
_cell.angle_gamma   90.00
#
_symmetry.space_group_name_H-M   'P 1'
#
loop_
_entity.id
_entity.type
_entity.pdbx_description
1 polymer ?
#
loop_
_entity_poly.entity_id
_entity_poly.type
_entity_poly.pdbx_seq_one_letter_code
_entity_poly.pdbx_strand_id
1 'polypeptide(L)'
;MKVISLCLLVVASASFLLTTANANALGNFEDFEAFTDAELEEMIATELLDQENDFMGVDQFGFISGCRKVLWAGYKGINGTKCIVEEVANVLLTCTNYVDDLASCTGAIPKDVQAMLDNAKQMIATSNKILNLKSQLCATSTRGVVSSTKSFFHCTFKAFCATMSLVRHMNTMIHQGHDLPFKTGACYVDATNKVVNGCNAFVPNINTCIASMT
;
A
#
# COMPACT_ATOMS: atom_id res chain seq x y z
N MET A 1 8.62 5.01 32.80
CA MET A 1 8.75 5.60 31.45
C MET A 1 7.69 5.00 30.53
N LYS A 2 6.49 5.58 30.48
CA LYS A 2 5.34 5.11 29.66
C LYS A 2 4.46 6.27 29.17
N VAL A 3 5.07 7.38 28.75
CA VAL A 3 4.32 8.61 28.38
C VAL A 3 4.58 9.06 26.93
N ILE A 4 5.53 8.45 26.21
CA ILE A 4 5.91 8.90 24.87
C ILE A 4 5.04 8.27 23.76
N SER A 5 4.34 7.17 24.03
CA SER A 5 3.58 6.42 23.01
C SER A 5 2.20 6.97 22.68
N LEU A 6 1.65 7.90 23.48
CA LEU A 6 0.29 8.43 23.25
C LEU A 6 0.28 9.65 22.31
N CYS A 7 1.36 10.44 22.28
CA CYS A 7 1.42 11.66 21.47
C CYS A 7 1.64 11.40 19.97
N LEU A 8 2.28 10.28 19.59
CA LEU A 8 2.49 9.94 18.17
C LEU A 8 1.20 9.44 17.49
N LEU A 9 0.27 8.86 18.25
CA LEU A 9 -1.05 8.43 17.73
C LEU A 9 -2.02 9.59 17.49
N VAL A 10 -1.85 10.72 18.18
CA VAL A 10 -2.71 11.91 18.01
C VAL A 10 -2.26 12.79 16.84
N VAL A 11 -0.96 12.80 16.49
CA VAL A 11 -0.45 13.60 15.35
C VAL A 11 -0.78 12.95 13.99
N ALA A 12 -0.88 11.61 13.94
CA ALA A 12 -1.31 10.90 12.73
C ALA A 12 -2.83 11.05 12.44
N SER A 13 -3.65 11.28 13.48
CA SER A 13 -5.09 11.51 13.33
C SER A 13 -5.44 12.99 13.11
N ALA A 14 -4.64 13.94 13.60
CA ALA A 14 -4.86 15.37 13.38
C ALA A 14 -4.53 15.82 11.94
N SER A 15 -3.67 15.10 11.22
CA SER A 15 -3.27 15.45 9.85
C SER A 15 -4.34 15.10 8.79
N PHE A 16 -5.36 14.31 9.15
CA PHE A 16 -6.55 14.08 8.33
C PHE A 16 -7.76 14.94 8.74
N LEU A 17 -7.65 15.72 9.83
CA LEU A 17 -8.74 16.58 10.32
C LEU A 17 -8.57 18.08 9.97
N LEU A 18 -7.46 18.50 9.39
CA LEU A 18 -7.23 19.88 8.94
C LEU A 18 -7.41 20.05 7.43
N THR A 19 -8.60 19.71 6.94
CA THR A 19 -9.30 20.45 5.87
C THR A 19 -10.81 20.33 6.07
N THR A 20 -11.31 20.85 7.19
CA THR A 20 -12.73 21.20 7.41
C THR A 20 -12.96 22.73 7.37
N ALA A 21 -11.98 23.51 6.95
CA ALA A 21 -12.23 24.80 6.30
C ALA A 21 -12.21 24.50 4.79
N ASN A 22 -13.31 24.12 4.14
CA ASN A 22 -14.54 24.89 3.97
C ASN A 22 -15.75 23.95 3.91
N ALA A 23 -16.36 23.63 5.04
CA ALA A 23 -17.59 22.82 5.10
C ALA A 23 -18.84 23.51 4.48
N ASN A 24 -18.73 24.76 4.01
CA ASN A 24 -19.80 25.50 3.33
C ASN A 24 -19.55 25.69 1.81
N ALA A 25 -18.59 24.97 1.22
CA ALA A 25 -18.46 24.86 -0.25
C ALA A 25 -19.00 23.53 -0.79
N LEU A 26 -19.90 22.89 -0.03
CA LEU A 26 -20.75 21.78 -0.49
C LEU A 26 -21.82 22.34 -1.43
N GLY A 27 -21.41 22.76 -2.62
CA GLY A 27 -22.31 22.73 -3.77
C GLY A 27 -22.59 21.26 -4.06
N ASN A 28 -23.87 20.87 -4.03
CA ASN A 28 -24.45 19.62 -4.51
C ASN A 28 -23.45 18.51 -4.87
N PHE A 29 -23.33 17.50 -4.02
CA PHE A 29 -23.01 16.14 -4.48
C PHE A 29 -24.21 15.60 -5.27
N GLU A 30 -24.49 16.18 -6.43
CA GLU A 30 -25.38 15.59 -7.43
C GLU A 30 -24.51 14.76 -8.38
N ASP A 31 -24.87 13.48 -8.45
CA ASP A 31 -24.45 12.48 -9.44
C ASP A 31 -22.95 12.26 -9.66
N PHE A 32 -22.38 11.34 -8.87
CA PHE A 32 -21.28 10.52 -9.37
C PHE A 32 -21.87 9.59 -10.46
N GLU A 33 -21.72 9.96 -11.74
CA GLU A 33 -21.91 8.99 -12.82
C GLU A 33 -20.92 7.84 -12.61
N ALA A 34 -21.47 6.64 -12.43
CA ALA A 34 -20.69 5.42 -12.45
C ALA A 34 -20.03 5.31 -13.83
N PHE A 35 -18.71 5.24 -13.88
CA PHE A 35 -17.98 5.03 -15.13
C PHE A 35 -18.51 3.80 -15.84
N THR A 36 -18.70 3.92 -17.15
CA THR A 36 -19.00 2.76 -17.99
C THR A 36 -17.74 1.89 -18.09
N ASP A 37 -17.92 0.57 -18.19
CA ASP A 37 -16.79 -0.37 -18.28
C ASP A 37 -15.85 -0.03 -19.47
N ALA A 38 -16.36 0.63 -20.51
CA ALA A 38 -15.60 1.05 -21.68
C ALA A 38 -14.66 2.25 -21.42
N GLU A 39 -15.13 3.29 -20.71
CA GLU A 39 -14.28 4.44 -20.33
C GLU A 39 -13.20 4.03 -19.33
N LEU A 40 -13.53 3.04 -18.48
CA LEU A 40 -12.62 2.41 -17.56
C LEU A 40 -11.54 1.61 -18.30
N GLU A 41 -11.90 0.81 -19.32
CA GLU A 41 -10.96 0.07 -20.15
C GLU A 41 -10.03 0.98 -20.96
N GLU A 42 -10.52 2.08 -21.52
CA GLU A 42 -9.70 3.02 -22.31
C GLU A 42 -8.65 3.74 -21.46
N MET A 43 -9.00 4.15 -20.23
CA MET A 43 -8.04 4.73 -19.28
C MET A 43 -7.08 3.70 -18.71
N ILE A 44 -7.56 2.50 -18.37
CA ILE A 44 -6.71 1.37 -17.96
C ILE A 44 -5.69 1.08 -19.07
N ALA A 45 -6.09 1.05 -20.34
CA ALA A 45 -5.19 0.84 -21.47
C ALA A 45 -4.16 1.97 -21.61
N THR A 46 -4.59 3.23 -21.52
CA THR A 46 -3.71 4.40 -21.65
C THR A 46 -2.66 4.44 -20.53
N GLU A 47 -3.06 4.10 -19.30
CA GLU A 47 -2.21 4.24 -18.12
C GLU A 47 -1.42 2.95 -17.81
N LEU A 48 -1.89 1.78 -18.27
CA LEU A 48 -1.11 0.54 -18.32
C LEU A 48 0.00 0.59 -19.37
N LEU A 49 -0.19 1.24 -20.51
CA LEU A 49 0.88 1.39 -21.53
C LEU A 49 2.09 2.17 -20.99
N ASP A 50 1.86 3.16 -20.11
CA ASP A 50 2.92 3.90 -19.43
C ASP A 50 3.60 3.11 -18.30
N GLN A 51 2.93 2.08 -17.75
CA GLN A 51 3.40 1.26 -16.63
C GLN A 51 3.71 -0.21 -17.00
N GLU A 52 3.57 -0.60 -18.27
CA GLU A 52 3.71 -2.00 -18.72
C GLU A 52 5.12 -2.55 -18.49
N ASN A 53 6.13 -1.66 -18.42
CA ASN A 53 7.50 -2.01 -18.03
C ASN A 53 7.64 -2.44 -16.56
N ASP A 54 6.72 -2.04 -15.67
CA ASP A 54 6.73 -2.35 -14.22
C ASP A 54 5.74 -3.46 -13.83
N PHE A 55 4.88 -3.91 -14.77
CA PHE A 55 3.76 -4.80 -14.47
C PHE A 55 3.98 -6.29 -14.82
N MET A 56 5.06 -6.63 -15.53
CA MET A 56 5.35 -7.96 -16.11
C MET A 56 6.03 -8.94 -15.11
N GLY A 57 5.46 -9.12 -13.92
CA GLY A 57 5.94 -10.09 -12.92
C GLY A 57 5.20 -11.44 -13.00
N VAL A 58 5.93 -12.57 -12.92
CA VAL A 58 5.35 -13.92 -12.91
C VAL A 58 4.73 -14.22 -11.53
N ASP A 59 3.41 -14.40 -11.47
CA ASP A 59 2.68 -14.82 -10.25
C ASP A 59 2.61 -16.35 -10.17
N GLN A 60 3.55 -16.98 -9.45
CA GLN A 60 3.58 -18.44 -9.34
C GLN A 60 2.62 -19.02 -8.29
N PHE A 61 1.89 -18.20 -7.51
CA PHE A 61 1.05 -18.70 -6.40
C PHE A 61 -0.32 -18.02 -6.27
N GLY A 62 -0.73 -17.20 -7.22
CA GLY A 62 -2.04 -16.54 -7.22
C GLY A 62 -2.18 -15.43 -6.17
N PHE A 63 -1.11 -15.11 -5.43
CA PHE A 63 -1.10 -14.04 -4.43
C PHE A 63 -1.33 -12.68 -5.11
N ILE A 64 -0.63 -12.42 -6.22
CA ILE A 64 -0.76 -11.16 -6.96
C ILE A 64 -2.16 -11.06 -7.59
N SER A 65 -2.65 -12.14 -8.20
CA SER A 65 -4.00 -12.20 -8.77
C SER A 65 -5.10 -12.00 -7.72
N GLY A 66 -4.95 -12.61 -6.54
CA GLY A 66 -5.85 -12.44 -5.40
C GLY A 66 -5.85 -11.01 -4.87
N CYS A 67 -4.66 -10.44 -4.66
CA CYS A 67 -4.50 -9.04 -4.26
C CYS A 67 -5.15 -8.10 -5.27
N ARG A 68 -4.91 -8.30 -6.57
CA ARG A 68 -5.47 -7.45 -7.64
C ARG A 68 -6.99 -7.36 -7.55
N LYS A 69 -7.67 -8.51 -7.38
CA LYS A 69 -9.14 -8.56 -7.26
C LYS A 69 -9.64 -7.79 -6.04
N VAL A 70 -9.04 -8.02 -4.89
CA VAL A 70 -9.43 -7.38 -3.62
C VAL A 70 -9.16 -5.89 -3.65
N LEU A 71 -8.01 -5.46 -4.15
CA LEU A 71 -7.66 -4.05 -4.30
C LEU A 71 -8.61 -3.34 -5.28
N TRP A 72 -8.90 -3.95 -6.42
CA TRP A 72 -9.84 -3.39 -7.38
C TRP A 72 -11.23 -3.22 -6.78
N ALA A 73 -11.73 -4.22 -6.05
CA ALA A 73 -13.00 -4.13 -5.36
C ALA A 73 -12.98 -3.07 -4.24
N GLY A 74 -11.88 -2.96 -3.49
CA GLY A 74 -11.75 -2.00 -2.39
C GLY A 74 -11.68 -0.55 -2.87
N TYR A 75 -10.96 -0.25 -3.94
CA TYR A 75 -10.88 1.10 -4.50
C TYR A 75 -12.17 1.58 -5.18
N LYS A 76 -13.11 0.68 -5.50
CA LYS A 76 -14.45 1.06 -5.98
C LYS A 76 -15.31 1.74 -4.92
N GLY A 77 -14.94 1.66 -3.63
CA GLY A 77 -15.72 2.25 -2.53
C GLY A 77 -14.86 3.00 -1.52
N ILE A 78 -15.46 3.98 -0.83
CA ILE A 78 -14.78 4.79 0.20
C ILE A 78 -14.33 3.91 1.37
N ASN A 79 -15.20 3.00 1.83
CA ASN A 79 -14.90 2.07 2.91
C ASN A 79 -13.73 1.13 2.57
N GLY A 80 -13.73 0.57 1.35
CA GLY A 80 -12.64 -0.29 0.88
C GLY A 80 -11.32 0.48 0.72
N THR A 81 -11.36 1.71 0.22
CA THR A 81 -10.18 2.58 0.13
C THR A 81 -9.59 2.87 1.51
N LYS A 82 -10.43 3.14 2.51
CA LYS A 82 -10.00 3.32 3.91
C LYS A 82 -9.28 2.05 4.43
N CYS A 83 -9.89 0.88 4.26
CA CYS A 83 -9.29 -0.40 4.66
C CYS A 83 -7.93 -0.64 4.00
N ILE A 84 -7.80 -0.35 2.70
CA ILE A 84 -6.52 -0.50 1.99
C ILE A 84 -5.46 0.44 2.57
N VAL A 85 -5.79 1.70 2.84
CA VAL A 85 -4.85 2.68 3.41
C VAL A 85 -4.41 2.26 4.83
N GLU A 86 -5.33 1.77 5.66
CA GLU A 86 -5.02 1.24 6.98
C GLU A 86 -4.08 0.02 6.90
N GLU A 87 -4.33 -0.91 5.99
CA GLU A 87 -3.45 -2.07 5.80
C GLU A 87 -2.09 -1.70 5.19
N VAL A 88 -2.02 -0.69 4.33
CA VAL A 88 -0.74 -0.14 3.85
C VAL A 88 0.08 0.45 5.00
N ALA A 89 -0.58 1.09 5.99
CA ALA A 89 0.09 1.57 7.20
C ALA A 89 0.59 0.41 8.07
N ASN A 90 -0.16 -0.69 8.17
CA ASN A 90 0.27 -1.90 8.87
C ASN A 90 1.49 -2.55 8.19
N VAL A 91 1.52 -2.60 6.86
CA VAL A 91 2.70 -3.07 6.10
C VAL A 91 3.90 -2.16 6.35
N LEU A 92 3.73 -0.84 6.32
CA LEU A 92 4.79 0.11 6.64
C LEU A 92 5.39 -0.14 8.03
N LEU A 93 4.53 -0.32 9.04
CA LEU A 93 4.97 -0.60 10.41
C LEU A 93 5.70 -1.93 10.49
N THR A 94 5.17 -2.98 9.85
CA THR A 94 5.78 -4.31 9.82
C THR A 94 7.17 -4.27 9.21
N CYS A 95 7.35 -3.59 8.07
CA CYS A 95 8.65 -3.46 7.44
C CYS A 95 9.62 -2.60 8.25
N THR A 96 9.14 -1.55 8.92
CA THR A 96 9.98 -0.73 9.80
C THR A 96 10.47 -1.55 10.99
N ASN A 97 9.59 -2.31 11.64
CA ASN A 97 9.95 -3.21 12.72
C ASN A 97 10.93 -4.30 12.26
N TYR A 98 10.83 -4.77 11.01
CA TYR A 98 11.82 -5.70 10.46
C TYR A 98 13.21 -5.08 10.37
N VAL A 99 13.33 -3.84 9.90
CA VAL A 99 14.60 -3.11 9.87
C VAL A 99 15.18 -2.96 11.28
N ASP A 100 14.34 -2.62 12.26
CA ASP A 100 14.75 -2.45 13.65
C ASP A 100 15.15 -3.79 14.31
N ASP A 101 14.37 -4.85 14.09
CA ASP A 101 14.66 -6.20 14.58
C ASP A 101 16.01 -6.69 14.02
N LEU A 102 16.29 -6.48 12.72
CA LEU A 102 17.58 -6.81 12.11
C LEU A 102 18.75 -6.03 12.71
N ALA A 103 18.55 -4.75 13.05
CA ALA A 103 19.59 -3.93 13.69
C ALA A 103 19.92 -4.41 15.12
N SER A 104 19.00 -5.13 15.77
CA SER A 104 19.23 -5.75 17.07
C SER A 104 19.99 -7.08 16.99
N CYS A 105 20.07 -7.70 15.81
CA CYS A 105 20.79 -8.95 15.62
C CYS A 105 22.31 -8.71 15.66
N THR A 106 23.04 -9.55 16.39
CA THR A 106 24.50 -9.47 16.47
C THR A 106 25.16 -10.19 15.30
N GLY A 107 26.26 -9.62 14.78
CA GLY A 107 27.08 -10.24 13.74
C GLY A 107 26.84 -9.65 12.36
N ALA A 108 27.49 -10.23 11.34
CA ALA A 108 27.31 -9.79 9.96
C ALA A 108 25.96 -10.26 9.40
N ILE A 109 25.24 -9.36 8.72
CA ILE A 109 23.98 -9.68 8.06
C ILE A 109 24.28 -10.62 6.86
N PRO A 110 23.65 -11.81 6.79
CA PRO A 110 23.78 -12.70 5.63
C PRO A 110 23.30 -12.03 4.34
N LYS A 111 23.87 -12.40 3.18
CA LYS A 111 23.52 -11.79 1.88
C LYS A 111 22.04 -11.92 1.55
N ASP A 112 21.42 -13.05 1.86
CA ASP A 112 19.99 -13.28 1.59
C ASP A 112 19.13 -12.36 2.45
N VAL A 113 19.48 -12.19 3.73
CA VAL A 113 18.82 -11.26 4.64
C VAL A 113 19.03 -9.81 4.22
N GLN A 114 20.21 -9.48 3.67
CA GLN A 114 20.49 -8.15 3.12
C GLN A 114 19.57 -7.84 1.93
N ALA A 115 19.34 -8.80 1.02
CA ALA A 115 18.41 -8.63 -0.09
C ALA A 115 16.97 -8.41 0.39
N MET A 116 16.56 -9.11 1.45
CA MET A 116 15.25 -8.90 2.10
C MET A 116 15.14 -7.52 2.76
N LEU A 117 16.20 -7.07 3.43
CA LEU A 117 16.28 -5.74 4.03
C LEU A 117 16.14 -4.64 2.96
N ASP A 118 16.80 -4.79 1.82
CA ASP A 118 16.70 -3.81 0.73
C ASP A 118 15.31 -3.83 0.08
N ASN A 119 14.68 -4.99 -0.05
CA ASN A 119 13.28 -5.10 -0.46
C ASN A 119 12.33 -4.45 0.58
N ALA A 120 12.56 -4.64 1.88
CA ALA A 120 11.77 -4.01 2.95
C ALA A 120 11.85 -2.48 2.88
N LYS A 121 13.02 -1.91 2.59
CA LYS A 121 13.18 -0.46 2.39
C LYS A 121 12.38 0.06 1.20
N GLN A 122 12.29 -0.70 0.10
CA GLN A 122 11.43 -0.35 -1.02
C GLN A 122 9.95 -0.40 -0.63
N MET A 123 9.53 -1.41 0.14
CA MET A 123 8.17 -1.47 0.68
C MET A 123 7.85 -0.26 1.56
N ILE A 124 8.76 0.13 2.46
CA ILE A 124 8.64 1.33 3.29
C ILE A 124 8.47 2.59 2.43
N ALA A 125 9.30 2.74 1.39
CA ALA A 125 9.21 3.90 0.49
C ALA A 125 7.88 3.92 -0.28
N THR A 126 7.45 2.78 -0.81
CA THR A 126 6.18 2.65 -1.55
C THR A 126 4.97 2.86 -0.65
N SER A 127 4.94 2.29 0.55
CA SER A 127 3.88 2.54 1.53
C SER A 127 3.81 4.02 1.90
N ASN A 128 4.95 4.69 2.11
CA ASN A 128 4.96 6.14 2.36
C ASN A 128 4.38 6.93 1.18
N LYS A 129 4.66 6.56 -0.07
CA LYS A 129 4.04 7.21 -1.25
C LYS A 129 2.53 7.06 -1.26
N ILE A 130 2.02 5.87 -0.94
CA ILE A 130 0.60 5.57 -0.88
C ILE A 130 -0.07 6.35 0.26
N LEU A 131 0.50 6.35 1.47
CA LEU A 131 -0.06 7.10 2.61
C LEU A 131 -0.03 8.62 2.39
N ASN A 132 0.94 9.12 1.62
CA ASN A 132 1.04 10.52 1.22
C ASN A 132 0.38 10.80 -0.14
N LEU A 133 -0.67 10.05 -0.49
CA LEU A 133 -1.35 10.03 -1.80
C LEU A 133 -1.59 11.44 -2.38
N LYS A 134 -2.18 12.34 -1.58
CA LYS A 134 -2.53 13.71 -1.99
C LYS A 134 -1.33 14.53 -2.47
N SER A 135 -0.19 14.38 -1.80
CA SER A 135 1.02 15.18 -2.07
C SER A 135 2.00 14.51 -3.03
N GLN A 136 1.91 13.19 -3.21
CA GLN A 136 2.91 12.42 -3.98
C GLN A 136 2.34 11.69 -5.20
N LEU A 137 1.07 11.27 -5.18
CA LEU A 137 0.45 10.51 -6.28
C LEU A 137 -0.61 11.33 -7.02
N CYS A 138 -1.33 12.17 -6.30
CA CYS A 138 -2.45 12.96 -6.80
C CYS A 138 -2.16 14.47 -6.86
N ALA A 139 -0.90 14.86 -6.70
CA ALA A 139 -0.48 16.25 -6.86
C ALA A 139 -0.74 16.71 -8.30
N THR A 140 -1.71 17.60 -8.47
CA THR A 140 -2.15 18.12 -9.76
C THR A 140 -1.06 19.03 -10.32
N SER A 141 -0.39 18.60 -11.38
CA SER A 141 0.48 19.46 -12.18
C SER A 141 -0.27 19.98 -13.41
N THR A 142 -1.45 20.57 -13.24
CA THR A 142 -2.16 21.17 -14.39
C THR A 142 -2.94 22.44 -14.02
N ARG A 143 -2.40 23.57 -14.49
CA ARG A 143 -3.14 24.77 -14.87
C ARG A 143 -4.09 24.39 -16.01
N GLY A 144 -5.28 23.88 -15.72
CA GLY A 144 -6.25 23.54 -16.76
C GLY A 144 -7.54 22.98 -16.18
N VAL A 145 -8.67 23.33 -16.80
CA VAL A 145 -10.02 22.88 -16.41
C VAL A 145 -10.17 21.40 -16.75
N VAL A 146 -9.59 20.53 -15.92
CA VAL A 146 -9.82 19.08 -15.98
C VAL A 146 -11.04 18.79 -15.11
N SER A 147 -12.03 18.06 -15.65
CA SER A 147 -13.19 17.60 -14.90
C SER A 147 -12.76 16.92 -13.59
N SER A 148 -13.39 17.31 -12.48
CA SER A 148 -13.13 16.77 -11.13
C SER A 148 -13.20 15.24 -11.09
N THR A 149 -14.08 14.64 -11.90
CA THR A 149 -14.29 13.20 -12.01
C THR A 149 -13.09 12.49 -12.64
N LYS A 150 -12.49 13.08 -13.68
CA LYS A 150 -11.27 12.56 -14.32
C LYS A 150 -10.06 12.65 -13.39
N SER A 151 -9.97 13.72 -12.58
CA SER A 151 -8.89 13.88 -11.59
C SER A 151 -9.00 12.88 -10.43
N PHE A 152 -10.22 12.50 -10.02
CA PHE A 152 -10.43 11.52 -8.95
C PHE A 152 -10.06 10.10 -9.39
N PHE A 153 -10.51 9.65 -10.57
CA PHE A 153 -10.16 8.32 -11.08
C PHE A 153 -8.66 8.16 -11.34
N HIS A 154 -8.01 9.19 -11.91
CA HIS A 154 -6.56 9.22 -12.09
C HIS A 154 -5.80 9.02 -10.77
N CYS A 155 -6.26 9.69 -9.72
CA CYS A 155 -5.70 9.57 -8.37
C CYS A 155 -5.91 8.16 -7.79
N THR A 156 -7.11 7.61 -7.92
CA THR A 156 -7.46 6.26 -7.45
C THR A 156 -6.71 5.17 -8.22
N PHE A 157 -6.53 5.32 -9.53
CA PHE A 157 -5.78 4.37 -10.35
C PHE A 157 -4.29 4.39 -10.00
N LYS A 158 -3.69 5.58 -9.82
CA LYS A 158 -2.32 5.69 -9.30
C LYS A 158 -2.15 5.06 -7.92
N ALA A 159 -3.13 5.24 -7.03
CA ALA A 159 -3.15 4.58 -5.73
C ALA A 159 -3.16 3.06 -5.89
N PHE A 160 -4.03 2.53 -6.75
CA PHE A 160 -4.13 1.12 -7.07
C PHE A 160 -2.80 0.56 -7.61
N CYS A 161 -2.18 1.23 -8.59
CA CYS A 161 -0.91 0.79 -9.15
C CYS A 161 0.24 0.82 -8.14
N ALA A 162 0.32 1.86 -7.30
CA ALA A 162 1.31 1.93 -6.22
C ALA A 162 1.10 0.79 -5.21
N THR A 163 -0.15 0.48 -4.85
CA THR A 163 -0.48 -0.64 -3.96
C THR A 163 -0.16 -2.00 -4.62
N MET A 164 -0.35 -2.15 -5.93
CA MET A 164 0.08 -3.34 -6.67
C MET A 164 1.61 -3.49 -6.70
N SER A 165 2.35 -2.38 -6.81
CA SER A 165 3.82 -2.40 -6.68
C SER A 165 4.23 -2.87 -5.27
N LEU A 166 3.57 -2.39 -4.22
CA LEU A 166 3.78 -2.88 -2.86
C LEU A 166 3.49 -4.39 -2.74
N VAL A 167 2.41 -4.87 -3.35
CA VAL A 167 2.06 -6.31 -3.42
C VAL A 167 3.15 -7.15 -4.07
N ARG A 168 3.81 -6.65 -5.13
CA ARG A 168 4.94 -7.38 -5.73
C ARG A 168 6.10 -7.51 -4.78
N HIS A 169 6.45 -6.42 -4.08
CA HIS A 169 7.50 -6.47 -3.06
C HIS A 169 7.14 -7.41 -1.90
N MET A 170 5.86 -7.46 -1.49
CA MET A 170 5.36 -8.45 -0.52
C MET A 170 5.55 -9.87 -1.03
N ASN A 171 5.21 -10.14 -2.30
CA ASN A 171 5.41 -11.46 -2.91
C ASN A 171 6.90 -11.86 -2.92
N THR A 172 7.78 -10.93 -3.31
CA THR A 172 9.24 -11.12 -3.25
C THR A 172 9.72 -11.40 -1.81
N MET A 173 9.21 -10.66 -0.82
CA MET A 173 9.53 -10.86 0.59
C MET A 173 9.13 -12.26 1.06
N ILE A 174 7.91 -12.70 0.72
CA ILE A 174 7.40 -14.05 1.05
C ILE A 174 8.31 -15.12 0.45
N HIS A 175 8.68 -15.00 -0.83
CA HIS A 175 9.59 -15.96 -1.48
C HIS A 175 10.96 -16.02 -0.82
N GLN A 176 11.59 -14.86 -0.63
CA GLN A 176 12.91 -14.80 0.01
C GLN A 176 12.90 -15.36 1.44
N GLY A 177 11.79 -15.19 2.16
CA GLY A 177 11.61 -15.78 3.49
C GLY A 177 11.49 -17.30 3.47
N HIS A 178 10.84 -17.88 2.46
CA HIS A 178 10.78 -19.32 2.26
C HIS A 178 12.13 -19.92 1.84
N ASP A 179 12.91 -19.17 1.05
CA ASP A 179 14.22 -19.61 0.54
C ASP A 179 15.38 -19.34 1.51
N LEU A 180 15.10 -18.88 2.73
CA LEU A 180 16.11 -18.52 3.71
C LEU A 180 16.99 -19.75 4.06
N PRO A 181 18.33 -19.65 4.00
CA PRO A 181 19.20 -20.80 4.26
C PRO A 181 19.00 -21.36 5.67
N PHE A 182 19.00 -22.69 5.82
CA PHE A 182 18.83 -23.39 7.11
C PHE A 182 19.85 -22.99 8.18
N LYS A 183 21.03 -22.50 7.79
CA LYS A 183 22.10 -22.06 8.70
C LYS A 183 21.97 -20.60 9.15
N THR A 184 20.88 -19.92 8.78
CA THR A 184 20.65 -18.53 9.18
C THR A 184 20.41 -18.45 10.69
N GLY A 185 21.05 -17.48 11.34
CA GLY A 185 20.93 -17.30 12.79
C GLY A 185 19.48 -17.05 13.22
N ALA A 186 19.08 -17.58 14.39
CA ALA A 186 17.70 -17.54 14.86
C ALA A 186 17.11 -16.12 14.93
N CYS A 187 17.91 -15.10 15.26
CA CYS A 187 17.47 -13.70 15.26
C CYS A 187 16.97 -13.25 13.89
N TYR A 188 17.75 -13.53 12.84
CA TYR A 188 17.40 -13.19 11.46
C TYR A 188 16.18 -13.98 10.97
N VAL A 189 16.10 -15.27 11.33
CA VAL A 189 14.95 -16.13 11.00
C VAL A 189 13.66 -15.58 11.65
N ASP A 190 13.70 -15.22 12.93
CA ASP A 190 12.54 -14.69 13.66
C ASP A 190 12.05 -13.35 13.06
N ALA A 191 12.97 -12.42 12.82
CA ALA A 191 12.67 -11.15 12.17
C ALA A 191 12.03 -11.37 10.80
N THR A 192 12.60 -12.27 9.99
CA THR A 192 12.09 -12.60 8.65
C THR A 192 10.69 -13.23 8.73
N ASN A 193 10.44 -14.14 9.66
CA ASN A 193 9.13 -14.76 9.81
C ASN A 193 8.05 -13.73 10.16
N LYS A 194 8.35 -12.74 11.02
CA LYS A 194 7.41 -11.66 11.35
C LYS A 194 7.03 -10.83 10.14
N VAL A 195 7.99 -10.40 9.31
CA VAL A 195 7.70 -9.58 8.12
C VAL A 195 6.95 -10.38 7.05
N VAL A 196 7.28 -11.66 6.86
CA VAL A 196 6.56 -12.56 5.94
C VAL A 196 5.12 -12.77 6.40
N ASN A 197 4.90 -12.98 7.70
CA ASN A 197 3.55 -13.11 8.26
C ASN A 197 2.72 -11.83 8.05
N GLY A 198 3.32 -10.66 8.24
CA GLY A 198 2.65 -9.39 7.95
C GLY A 198 2.30 -9.22 6.46
N CYS A 199 3.17 -9.65 5.55
CA CYS A 199 2.87 -9.67 4.11
C CYS A 199 1.69 -10.60 3.77
N ASN A 200 1.68 -11.80 4.35
CA ASN A 200 0.60 -12.78 4.15
C ASN A 200 -0.73 -12.31 4.74
N ALA A 201 -0.71 -11.47 5.78
CA ALA A 201 -1.91 -10.94 6.43
C ALA A 201 -2.61 -9.83 5.61
N PHE A 202 -1.95 -9.24 4.61
CA PHE A 202 -2.45 -8.06 3.88
C PHE A 202 -3.86 -8.27 3.29
N VAL A 203 -4.05 -9.31 2.45
CA VAL A 203 -5.35 -9.57 1.82
C VAL A 203 -6.42 -10.01 2.83
N PRO A 204 -6.15 -10.98 3.73
CA PRO A 204 -7.10 -11.34 4.78
C PRO A 204 -7.59 -10.13 5.59
N ASN A 205 -6.70 -9.24 6.00
CA ASN A 205 -7.08 -8.07 6.79
C ASN A 205 -7.95 -7.09 6.01
N ILE A 206 -7.64 -6.83 4.73
CA ILE A 206 -8.50 -5.97 3.88
C ILE A 206 -9.91 -6.57 3.79
N ASN A 207 -10.02 -7.88 3.54
CA ASN A 207 -11.32 -8.55 3.46
C ASN A 207 -12.10 -8.47 4.78
N THR A 208 -11.42 -8.71 5.91
CA THR A 208 -12.03 -8.58 7.24
C THR A 208 -12.49 -7.15 7.51
N CYS A 209 -11.67 -6.15 7.19
CA CYS A 209 -12.03 -4.75 7.33
C CYS A 209 -13.27 -4.40 6.49
N ILE A 210 -13.29 -4.75 5.20
CA ILE A 210 -14.45 -4.52 4.33
C ILE A 210 -15.72 -5.19 4.90
N ALA A 211 -15.62 -6.44 5.36
CA ALA A 211 -16.74 -7.18 5.95
C ALA A 211 -17.22 -6.62 7.30
N SER A 212 -16.37 -5.90 8.04
CA SER A 212 -16.73 -5.24 9.29
C SER A 212 -17.40 -3.87 9.10
N MET A 213 -17.37 -3.34 7.88
CA MET A 213 -17.97 -2.04 7.54
C MET A 213 -19.36 -2.18 6.89
N THR A 214 -19.82 -3.41 6.66
CA THR A 214 -21.19 -3.76 6.22
C THR A 214 -22.10 -4.02 7.42
#